data_AF-A0A4S8LAI5-F1
#
_entry.id   AF-A0A4S8LAI5-F1
#
_cell.length_a   1.000
_cell.length_b   1.000
_cell.length_c   1.000
_cell.angle_alpha   90.00
_cell.angle_beta   90.00
_cell.angle_gamma   90.00
#
_symmetry.space_group_name_H-M   'P 1'
#
loop_
_entity.id
_entity.type
_entity.pdbx_description
1 polymer ?
#
loop_
_entity_poly.entity_id
_entity_poly.type
_entity_poly.pdbx_seq_one_letter_code
_entity_poly.pdbx_strand_id
1 'polypeptide(L)'
;MTTQENLFKPSLHSQFTKETSGQYYDFWFHTWGHGQDKQKVDQVFIGLPADENCKCLKLLPSSGEPAITSTLQGILVFSEYERFLKDLEDMLNGTADHFPTGVRSDPSSWDSWNEMERMEWRDYTFWDEDGSEIVDEEYARLRALAPDEPEVGKSLLLYFILAKRLLQSKATFLHSAPGSGLYFCSDGVYRFKPPMQTDRWQYELTKKDVMLFDPGRELPTPEGHWVYTPIRIIQSASPRENQLDWARKLARPKLRWFMRPMSLKEFLLAATLQESHPNPGLLRAFYRDFGPNARAAYVACVHPLDYWLYIREVEGKITIFSSDQLRSTFYSGAGLGYDNTVTCSVFLVTAGSRRSQCRTGFVSRYMYELVSTQYSSDRGRIIDMFFMFHQDATTHASAGYLFEDFMHQILEKGACLEMRIMSGTETGKGKNVIFRP
;
A
#
# COMPACT_ATOMS: atom_id res chain seq x y z
N MET A 1 9.02 27.01 27.73
CA MET A 1 9.92 27.31 26.62
C MET A 1 10.56 26.01 26.15
N THR A 2 9.94 25.34 25.19
CA THR A 2 10.53 24.19 24.51
C THR A 2 11.59 24.71 23.54
N THR A 3 12.84 24.30 23.75
CA THR A 3 13.98 24.58 22.88
C THR A 3 13.61 24.19 21.45
N GLN A 4 13.63 25.12 20.49
CA GLN A 4 13.55 24.80 19.07
C GLN A 4 14.73 23.89 18.71
N GLU A 5 14.52 22.56 18.69
CA GLU A 5 15.50 21.58 18.21
C GLU A 5 15.68 21.63 16.67
N ASN A 6 15.02 22.59 16.00
CA ASN A 6 15.03 22.79 14.55
C ASN A 6 16.13 23.77 14.12
N LEU A 7 17.36 23.52 14.53
CA LEU A 7 18.47 24.27 13.94
C LEU A 7 18.73 23.71 12.55
N PHE A 8 18.43 24.55 11.56
CA PHE A 8 18.86 24.36 10.19
C PHE A 8 20.35 24.00 10.17
N LYS A 9 20.67 22.89 9.50
CA LYS A 9 21.99 22.25 9.50
C LYS A 9 22.91 22.98 8.51
N PRO A 10 23.84 23.83 8.96
CA PRO A 10 24.54 24.77 8.08
C PRO A 10 25.40 24.08 7.03
N SER A 11 25.87 22.85 7.30
CA SER A 11 26.66 22.08 6.33
C SER A 11 25.84 21.59 5.12
N LEU A 12 24.50 21.55 5.23
CA LEU A 12 23.63 21.17 4.11
C LEU A 12 23.51 22.27 3.05
N HIS A 13 23.83 23.52 3.39
CA HIS A 13 23.56 24.68 2.53
C HIS A 13 24.31 24.67 1.20
N SER A 14 25.54 24.14 1.16
CA SER A 14 26.37 24.11 -0.05
C SER A 14 25.93 23.04 -1.05
N GLN A 15 25.16 22.06 -0.61
CA GLN A 15 24.73 20.92 -1.43
C GLN A 15 23.26 21.00 -1.83
N PHE A 16 22.51 21.93 -1.23
CA PHE A 16 21.07 22.05 -1.36
C PHE A 16 20.71 23.30 -2.15
N THR A 17 19.86 23.13 -3.15
CA THR A 17 19.22 24.25 -3.83
C THR A 17 17.95 24.59 -3.08
N LYS A 18 17.87 25.80 -2.52
CA LYS A 18 16.63 26.27 -1.90
C LYS A 18 15.59 26.45 -3.01
N GLU A 19 14.51 25.68 -2.97
CA GLU A 19 13.46 25.77 -4.01
C GLU A 19 12.59 27.00 -3.83
N THR A 20 12.55 27.60 -2.62
CA THR A 20 11.75 28.79 -2.33
C THR A 20 12.41 29.74 -1.33
N SER A 21 12.34 31.04 -1.60
CA SER A 21 12.95 32.07 -0.76
C SER A 21 12.19 32.39 0.54
N GLY A 22 10.99 31.85 0.74
CA GLY A 22 10.14 32.12 1.92
C GLY A 22 10.23 31.08 3.05
N GLN A 23 9.49 31.33 4.14
CA GLN A 23 9.32 30.36 5.24
C GLN A 23 8.60 29.11 4.72
N TYR A 24 8.67 27.98 5.44
CA TYR A 24 7.94 26.75 5.11
C TYR A 24 6.53 27.03 4.56
N TYR A 25 5.75 27.88 5.23
CA TYR A 25 4.41 28.31 4.84
C TYR A 25 4.28 28.98 3.46
N ASP A 26 5.29 29.73 3.01
CA ASP A 26 5.25 30.46 1.73
C ASP A 26 5.46 29.51 0.53
N PHE A 27 6.25 28.44 0.68
CA PHE A 27 6.32 27.35 -0.29
C PHE A 27 4.96 26.67 -0.45
N TRP A 28 4.25 26.43 0.67
CA TRP A 28 2.89 25.89 0.63
C TRP A 28 1.91 26.84 -0.04
N PHE A 29 1.99 28.14 0.26
CA PHE A 29 1.12 29.15 -0.34
C PHE A 29 1.36 29.30 -1.85
N HIS A 30 2.62 29.36 -2.29
CA HIS A 30 2.96 29.60 -3.70
C HIS A 30 2.83 28.36 -4.60
N THR A 31 3.18 27.18 -4.11
CA THR A 31 3.12 25.94 -4.89
C THR A 31 1.73 25.32 -4.88
N TRP A 32 0.86 25.70 -3.93
CA TRP A 32 -0.40 24.99 -3.69
C TRP A 32 -1.62 25.88 -3.36
N GLY A 33 -1.51 27.21 -3.43
CA GLY A 33 -2.59 28.15 -3.10
C GLY A 33 -2.97 29.09 -4.24
N HIS A 34 -4.07 28.80 -4.95
CA HIS A 34 -4.86 29.86 -5.59
C HIS A 34 -5.95 30.31 -4.62
N GLY A 35 -5.64 31.36 -3.86
CA GLY A 35 -6.59 32.09 -3.02
C GLY A 35 -5.93 33.34 -2.50
N GLN A 36 -6.34 34.51 -3.03
CA GLN A 36 -5.83 35.81 -2.62
C GLN A 36 -6.30 36.14 -1.20
N ASP A 37 -5.63 35.64 -0.16
CA ASP A 37 -5.63 36.32 1.15
C ASP A 37 -4.48 35.86 2.04
N LYS A 38 -3.68 36.82 2.51
CA LYS A 38 -2.44 36.63 3.28
C LYS A 38 -2.65 36.36 4.77
N GLN A 39 -3.87 36.07 5.21
CA GLN A 39 -4.16 35.84 6.62
C GLN A 39 -4.98 34.56 6.81
N LYS A 40 -4.34 33.58 7.48
CA LYS A 40 -4.80 32.22 7.84
C LYS A 40 -4.41 31.12 6.86
N VAL A 41 -3.31 30.43 7.17
CA VAL A 41 -2.96 29.14 6.54
C VAL A 41 -3.66 28.02 7.32
N ASP A 42 -4.94 27.80 7.01
CA ASP A 42 -5.77 26.73 7.61
C ASP A 42 -5.95 25.51 6.66
N GLN A 43 -5.16 25.42 5.57
CA GLN A 43 -5.30 24.38 4.54
C GLN A 43 -3.93 23.84 4.13
N VAL A 44 -3.74 22.52 4.15
CA VAL A 44 -2.55 21.82 3.64
C VAL A 44 -2.93 21.15 2.33
N PHE A 45 -2.16 21.27 1.25
CA PHE A 45 -2.47 20.64 -0.03
C PHE A 45 -1.39 19.63 -0.41
N ILE A 46 -1.66 18.31 -0.41
CA ILE A 46 -0.70 17.33 -0.96
C ILE A 46 -0.95 17.23 -2.46
N GLY A 47 0.10 17.41 -3.26
CA GLY A 47 0.13 16.84 -4.60
C GLY A 47 1.33 15.93 -4.76
N LEU A 48 1.15 14.97 -5.66
CA LEU A 48 2.22 14.12 -6.14
C LEU A 48 3.08 14.96 -7.10
N PRO A 49 4.41 14.97 -6.98
CA PRO A 49 5.24 15.69 -7.94
C PRO A 49 5.40 14.83 -9.20
N ALA A 50 4.73 15.21 -10.31
CA ALA A 50 5.25 15.14 -11.69
C ALA A 50 4.17 15.42 -12.78
N ASP A 51 3.54 16.60 -12.82
CA ASP A 51 3.22 17.31 -14.09
C ASP A 51 2.70 18.74 -13.84
N GLU A 52 2.77 19.60 -14.86
CA GLU A 52 2.41 21.04 -14.81
C GLU A 52 0.91 21.32 -14.53
N ASN A 53 0.07 20.29 -14.40
CA ASN A 53 -1.38 20.38 -14.16
C ASN A 53 -1.83 19.67 -12.87
N CYS A 54 -1.25 20.03 -11.73
CA CYS A 54 -1.55 19.41 -10.43
C CYS A 54 -3.00 19.65 -9.96
N LYS A 55 -3.80 18.57 -9.81
CA LYS A 55 -5.01 18.57 -8.95
C LYS A 55 -4.60 18.38 -7.48
N CYS A 56 -5.06 19.26 -6.59
CA CYS A 56 -4.59 19.38 -5.21
C CYS A 56 -5.48 18.64 -4.19
N LEU A 57 -4.90 17.95 -3.19
CA LEU A 57 -5.62 17.38 -2.05
C LEU A 57 -5.67 18.31 -0.83
N LYS A 58 -6.83 18.92 -0.52
CA LYS A 58 -7.07 19.78 0.67
C LYS A 58 -7.17 19.02 2.02
N LEU A 59 -6.12 19.02 2.82
CA LEU A 59 -5.92 18.28 4.07
C LEU A 59 -6.03 19.12 5.34
N LEU A 60 -7.10 19.89 5.55
CA LEU A 60 -7.64 20.41 6.84
C LEU A 60 -8.43 21.72 6.62
N PRO A 61 -9.28 22.16 7.59
CA PRO A 61 -10.48 22.94 7.29
C PRO A 61 -10.21 24.43 7.14
N SER A 62 -10.75 25.05 6.08
CA SER A 62 -11.14 26.46 6.15
C SER A 62 -12.43 26.59 6.95
N SER A 63 -12.52 27.61 7.80
CA SER A 63 -13.80 28.05 8.36
C SER A 63 -14.69 28.58 7.23
N GLY A 64 -15.45 27.68 6.59
CA GLY A 64 -16.36 27.99 5.50
C GLY A 64 -16.29 26.96 4.37
N GLU A 65 -17.37 26.20 4.24
CA GLU A 65 -17.80 25.27 3.16
C GLU A 65 -17.21 23.84 3.04
N PRO A 66 -18.04 22.83 2.64
CA PRO A 66 -18.00 21.48 3.23
C PRO A 66 -17.69 20.31 2.27
N ALA A 67 -17.53 20.52 0.96
CA ALA A 67 -17.51 19.40 0.00
C ALA A 67 -16.16 18.64 -0.02
N ILE A 68 -15.04 19.36 -0.15
CA ILE A 68 -13.70 18.76 -0.34
C ILE A 68 -13.08 18.29 1.00
N THR A 69 -13.46 18.94 2.11
CA THR A 69 -13.14 18.53 3.48
C THR A 69 -13.71 17.16 3.81
N SER A 70 -14.86 16.78 3.23
CA SER A 70 -15.46 15.46 3.43
C SER A 70 -14.67 14.32 2.75
N THR A 71 -14.08 14.59 1.58
CA THR A 71 -13.32 13.61 0.79
C THR A 71 -12.02 13.28 1.50
N LEU A 72 -11.29 14.28 2.00
CA LEU A 72 -10.01 14.07 2.67
C LEU A 72 -10.10 13.76 4.15
N GLN A 73 -11.13 14.23 4.88
CA GLN A 73 -11.51 13.55 6.12
C GLN A 73 -11.92 12.11 5.82
N GLY A 74 -12.57 11.84 4.69
CA GLY A 74 -12.83 10.49 4.23
C GLY A 74 -11.56 9.65 4.10
N ILE A 75 -10.47 10.22 3.57
CA ILE A 75 -9.16 9.54 3.45
C ILE A 75 -8.38 9.51 4.78
N LEU A 76 -8.44 10.58 5.57
CA LEU A 76 -7.77 10.70 6.86
C LEU A 76 -8.46 9.91 7.97
N VAL A 77 -9.73 9.50 7.80
CA VAL A 77 -10.52 8.67 8.73
C VAL A 77 -10.29 7.17 8.49
N PHE A 78 -9.22 6.80 7.77
CA PHE A 78 -8.86 5.40 7.65
C PHE A 78 -8.10 4.94 8.88
N SER A 79 -8.85 4.26 9.75
CA SER A 79 -8.37 3.72 11.03
C SER A 79 -7.03 2.98 10.93
N GLU A 80 -6.71 2.40 9.77
CA GLU A 80 -5.44 1.70 9.55
C GLU A 80 -4.23 2.65 9.48
N TYR A 81 -4.34 3.79 8.78
CA TYR A 81 -3.25 4.78 8.67
C TYR A 81 -3.04 5.47 10.01
N GLU A 82 -4.10 5.89 10.70
CA GLU A 82 -4.00 6.50 12.02
C GLU A 82 -3.38 5.55 13.05
N ARG A 83 -3.80 4.28 13.07
CA ARG A 83 -3.22 3.25 13.94
C ARG A 83 -1.75 3.05 13.61
N PHE A 84 -1.40 2.88 12.33
CA PHE A 84 -0.02 2.70 11.90
C PHE A 84 0.84 3.90 12.31
N LEU A 85 0.32 5.11 12.15
CA LEU A 85 1.03 6.34 12.49
C LEU A 85 1.28 6.46 13.99
N LYS A 86 0.30 6.07 14.82
CA LYS A 86 0.46 5.98 16.27
C LYS A 86 1.53 4.96 16.65
N ASP A 87 1.45 3.76 16.06
CA ASP A 87 2.43 2.69 16.26
C ASP A 87 3.85 3.16 15.88
N LEU A 88 3.97 3.86 14.75
CA LEU A 88 5.22 4.46 14.29
C LEU A 88 5.75 5.52 15.27
N GLU A 89 4.88 6.39 15.79
CA GLU A 89 5.29 7.39 16.78
C GLU A 89 5.77 6.75 18.08
N ASP A 90 5.05 5.77 18.59
CA ASP A 90 5.41 5.04 19.81
C ASP A 90 6.78 4.37 19.63
N MET A 91 7.01 3.75 18.48
CA MET A 91 8.31 3.18 18.11
C MET A 91 9.41 4.24 18.00
N LEU A 92 9.16 5.37 17.33
CA LEU A 92 10.14 6.44 17.17
C LEU A 92 10.52 7.05 18.53
N ASN A 93 9.59 7.08 19.47
CA ASN A 93 9.77 7.56 20.84
C ASN A 93 10.35 6.48 21.78
N GLY A 94 10.46 5.22 21.33
CA GLY A 94 10.94 4.10 22.13
C GLY A 94 9.99 3.69 23.25
N THR A 95 8.69 3.98 23.11
CA THR A 95 7.65 3.68 24.11
C THR A 95 7.00 2.32 23.90
N ALA A 96 7.16 1.70 22.72
CA ALA A 96 6.66 0.37 22.44
C ALA A 96 7.52 -0.37 21.39
N ASP A 97 7.68 -1.68 21.59
CA ASP A 97 8.34 -2.58 20.63
C ASP A 97 7.35 -3.53 19.91
N HIS A 98 6.08 -3.52 20.33
CA HIS A 98 5.07 -4.49 19.91
C HIS A 98 3.81 -3.76 19.44
N PHE A 99 3.52 -3.85 18.13
CA PHE A 99 2.37 -3.18 17.51
C PHE A 99 1.31 -4.22 17.13
N PRO A 100 0.29 -4.42 17.99
CA PRO A 100 -0.82 -5.31 17.66
C PRO A 100 -1.57 -4.72 16.46
N THR A 101 -1.94 -5.57 15.50
CA THR A 101 -2.85 -5.14 14.45
C THR A 101 -4.22 -5.08 15.09
N GLY A 102 -4.65 -3.90 15.56
CA GLY A 102 -5.94 -3.75 16.24
C GLY A 102 -7.03 -4.42 15.41
N VAL A 103 -7.89 -5.24 16.05
CA VAL A 103 -9.02 -5.89 15.39
C VAL A 103 -9.83 -4.77 14.72
N ARG A 104 -9.84 -4.71 13.38
CA ARG A 104 -10.91 -3.99 12.70
C ARG A 104 -12.15 -4.85 12.94
N SER A 105 -13.30 -4.22 13.18
CA SER A 105 -14.58 -4.89 12.97
C SER A 105 -14.68 -5.42 11.55
N ASP A 106 -13.95 -4.78 10.61
CA ASP A 106 -13.71 -5.31 9.27
C ASP A 106 -12.83 -6.53 9.35
N PRO A 107 -13.24 -7.61 8.71
CA PRO A 107 -13.02 -8.88 9.34
C PRO A 107 -11.84 -9.49 8.57
N SER A 108 -11.50 -10.76 8.77
CA SER A 108 -10.28 -11.33 8.19
C SER A 108 -10.23 -11.16 6.65
N SER A 109 -9.11 -11.47 5.97
CA SER A 109 -9.11 -11.54 4.50
C SER A 109 -10.20 -12.48 3.95
N TRP A 110 -10.84 -13.26 4.83
CA TRP A 110 -12.00 -14.12 4.62
C TRP A 110 -13.34 -13.37 4.68
N ASP A 111 -13.45 -12.31 5.47
CA ASP A 111 -14.71 -11.61 5.70
C ASP A 111 -14.86 -10.34 4.88
N SER A 112 -13.74 -9.77 4.40
CA SER A 112 -13.80 -8.83 3.26
C SER A 112 -14.51 -9.44 2.05
N TRP A 113 -14.51 -10.77 1.91
CA TRP A 113 -15.21 -11.50 0.86
C TRP A 113 -16.69 -11.68 1.19
N ASN A 114 -16.99 -12.20 2.38
CA ASN A 114 -18.36 -12.46 2.83
C ASN A 114 -19.19 -11.18 3.02
N GLU A 115 -18.58 -10.03 3.33
CA GLU A 115 -19.26 -8.74 3.34
C GLU A 115 -19.43 -8.13 1.93
N MET A 116 -18.50 -8.38 1.00
CA MET A 116 -18.64 -7.93 -0.41
C MET A 116 -19.82 -8.61 -1.11
N GLU A 117 -20.09 -9.90 -0.82
CA GLU A 117 -21.23 -10.62 -1.43
C GLU A 117 -22.58 -10.35 -0.76
N ARG A 118 -22.62 -9.80 0.46
CA ARG A 118 -23.86 -9.70 1.26
C ARG A 118 -24.40 -8.28 1.46
N MET A 119 -23.74 -7.25 0.94
CA MET A 119 -24.26 -5.88 1.04
C MET A 119 -24.75 -5.35 -0.31
N GLU A 120 -26.08 -5.22 -0.44
CA GLU A 120 -26.70 -4.31 -1.40
C GLU A 120 -26.38 -2.87 -0.98
N TRP A 121 -25.33 -2.28 -1.56
CA TRP A 121 -25.01 -0.87 -1.32
C TRP A 121 -25.85 0.01 -2.24
N ARG A 122 -26.64 0.91 -1.65
CA ARG A 122 -27.34 1.97 -2.39
C ARG A 122 -26.32 2.89 -3.05
N ASP A 123 -26.59 3.21 -4.32
CA ASP A 123 -25.77 4.08 -5.16
C ASP A 123 -25.55 5.44 -4.49
N TYR A 124 -24.30 5.74 -4.14
CA TYR A 124 -23.85 7.11 -4.01
C TYR A 124 -23.39 7.55 -5.40
N THR A 125 -24.29 8.16 -6.16
CA THR A 125 -23.95 8.83 -7.42
C THR A 125 -23.20 10.12 -7.12
N PHE A 126 -21.95 10.21 -7.55
CA PHE A 126 -21.22 11.46 -7.65
C PHE A 126 -21.35 11.94 -9.09
N TRP A 127 -21.96 13.11 -9.28
CA TRP A 127 -22.08 13.80 -10.57
C TRP A 127 -21.09 14.96 -10.59
N ASP A 128 -20.43 15.20 -11.73
CA ASP A 128 -19.95 16.54 -12.07
C ASP A 128 -21.14 17.38 -12.55
N GLU A 129 -21.07 18.70 -12.43
CA GLU A 129 -22.18 19.64 -12.63
C GLU A 129 -22.74 19.67 -14.08
N ASP A 130 -22.05 19.07 -15.06
CA ASP A 130 -22.30 19.28 -16.48
C ASP A 130 -22.11 18.05 -17.41
N GLY A 131 -21.84 16.86 -16.86
CA GLY A 131 -22.09 15.57 -17.53
C GLY A 131 -21.47 15.35 -18.93
N SER A 132 -20.36 16.03 -19.26
CA SER A 132 -19.75 15.98 -20.59
C SER A 132 -18.56 15.02 -20.67
N GLU A 133 -18.47 14.24 -21.75
CA GLU A 133 -17.36 13.33 -22.04
C GLU A 133 -16.20 14.11 -22.70
N ILE A 134 -15.00 14.04 -22.11
CA ILE A 134 -13.77 14.60 -22.69
C ILE A 134 -13.10 13.47 -23.48
N VAL A 135 -13.11 13.59 -24.81
CA VAL A 135 -12.35 12.73 -25.72
C VAL A 135 -11.08 13.48 -26.09
N ASP A 136 -9.91 12.90 -25.81
CA ASP A 136 -8.65 13.40 -26.38
C ASP A 136 -7.72 12.27 -26.82
N GLU A 137 -7.58 12.13 -28.14
CA GLU A 137 -6.69 11.18 -28.84
C GLU A 137 -5.20 11.55 -28.74
N GLU A 138 -4.86 12.69 -28.15
CA GLU A 138 -3.48 13.16 -28.02
C GLU A 138 -2.77 12.62 -26.75
N TYR A 139 -3.55 12.03 -25.82
CA TYR A 139 -3.08 11.55 -24.51
C TYR A 139 -2.28 10.23 -24.58
N ALA A 140 -2.50 9.41 -25.62
CA ALA A 140 -1.79 8.14 -25.80
C ALA A 140 -0.29 8.31 -26.07
N ARG A 141 0.16 9.51 -26.49
CA ARG A 141 1.58 9.81 -26.76
C ARG A 141 2.35 10.30 -25.52
N LEU A 142 1.67 10.83 -24.50
CA LEU A 142 2.31 11.32 -23.26
C LEU A 142 2.56 10.21 -22.22
N ARG A 143 1.90 9.05 -22.37
CA ARG A 143 2.04 7.84 -21.52
C ARG A 143 3.46 7.23 -21.52
N ALA A 144 4.35 7.66 -22.40
CA ALA A 144 5.70 7.11 -22.54
C ALA A 144 6.75 7.74 -21.60
N LEU A 145 6.41 8.76 -20.81
CA LEU A 145 7.40 9.57 -20.07
C LEU A 145 7.09 9.81 -18.57
N ALA A 146 6.01 9.24 -18.01
CA ALA A 146 5.69 9.43 -16.59
C ALA A 146 6.36 8.36 -15.68
N PRO A 147 7.06 8.75 -14.60
CA PRO A 147 7.70 7.82 -13.67
C PRO A 147 6.72 7.18 -12.68
N ASP A 148 7.17 6.07 -12.08
CA ASP A 148 6.44 5.03 -11.33
C ASP A 148 5.35 5.46 -10.33
N GLU A 149 4.23 4.72 -10.38
CA GLU A 149 2.97 4.90 -9.65
C GLU A 149 2.87 4.11 -8.32
N PRO A 150 2.11 4.61 -7.32
CA PRO A 150 2.08 4.11 -5.95
C PRO A 150 1.39 2.75 -5.77
N GLU A 151 2.05 1.84 -5.04
CA GLU A 151 1.51 0.51 -4.70
C GLU A 151 0.70 0.53 -3.40
N VAL A 152 -0.54 0.00 -3.45
CA VAL A 152 -1.41 -0.42 -2.31
C VAL A 152 -1.62 0.64 -1.21
N GLY A 153 -1.21 1.89 -1.42
CA GLY A 153 -1.32 2.98 -0.44
C GLY A 153 -0.12 3.11 0.52
N LYS A 154 0.96 2.33 0.31
CA LYS A 154 2.17 2.44 1.12
C LYS A 154 2.91 3.76 0.89
N SER A 155 2.98 4.21 -0.36
CA SER A 155 3.49 5.53 -0.71
C SER A 155 2.63 6.62 -0.05
N LEU A 156 1.30 6.47 -0.07
CA LEU A 156 0.37 7.39 0.60
C LEU A 156 0.65 7.48 2.11
N LEU A 157 0.99 6.37 2.77
CA LEU A 157 1.43 6.38 4.17
C LEU A 157 2.68 7.25 4.36
N LEU A 158 3.67 7.20 3.47
CA LEU A 158 4.85 8.06 3.58
C LEU A 158 4.46 9.53 3.51
N TYR A 159 3.57 9.91 2.60
CA TYR A 159 3.06 11.28 2.52
C TYR A 159 2.28 11.70 3.78
N PHE A 160 1.53 10.78 4.40
CA PHE A 160 0.91 11.04 5.71
C PHE A 160 1.95 11.26 6.82
N ILE A 161 2.99 10.44 6.88
CA ILE A 161 4.09 10.60 7.84
C ILE A 161 4.77 11.95 7.62
N LEU A 162 5.00 12.32 6.35
CA LEU A 162 5.55 13.63 5.98
C LEU A 162 4.67 14.74 6.53
N ALA A 163 3.39 14.79 6.14
CA ALA A 163 2.45 15.82 6.57
C ALA A 163 2.41 15.96 8.10
N LYS A 164 2.32 14.84 8.84
CA LYS A 164 2.31 14.87 10.31
C LYS A 164 3.59 15.44 10.90
N ARG A 165 4.75 14.99 10.41
CA ARG A 165 6.04 15.49 10.89
C ARG A 165 6.17 16.98 10.65
N LEU A 166 5.71 17.46 9.50
CA LEU A 166 5.76 18.88 9.19
C LEU A 166 4.81 19.72 10.05
N LEU A 167 3.61 19.23 10.36
CA LEU A 167 2.71 19.85 11.34
C LEU A 167 3.36 19.93 12.74
N GLN A 168 4.20 18.96 13.08
CA GLN A 168 5.00 18.95 14.30
C GLN A 168 6.31 19.77 14.17
N SER A 169 6.49 20.50 13.07
CA SER A 169 7.72 21.24 12.73
C SER A 169 8.98 20.37 12.75
N LYS A 170 8.92 19.08 12.44
CA LYS A 170 10.09 18.18 12.46
C LYS A 170 10.76 18.11 11.08
N ALA A 171 12.07 18.29 11.06
CA ALA A 171 12.85 18.12 9.84
C ALA A 171 12.71 16.70 9.25
N THR A 172 12.52 16.61 7.95
CA THR A 172 12.21 15.35 7.25
C THR A 172 12.80 15.35 5.85
N PHE A 173 13.45 14.25 5.47
CA PHE A 173 13.91 14.02 4.11
C PHE A 173 12.88 13.17 3.37
N LEU A 174 12.65 13.45 2.09
CA LEU A 174 11.86 12.64 1.17
C LEU A 174 12.74 12.30 -0.03
N HIS A 175 12.77 11.02 -0.39
CA HIS A 175 13.50 10.54 -1.55
C HIS A 175 12.62 9.55 -2.32
N SER A 176 12.06 10.03 -3.42
CA SER A 176 11.07 9.31 -4.23
C SER A 176 11.43 9.23 -5.71
N ALA A 177 12.49 9.91 -6.16
CA ALA A 177 12.91 9.93 -7.55
C ALA A 177 14.45 9.85 -7.68
N PRO A 178 14.99 9.19 -8.73
CA PRO A 178 16.43 9.15 -8.97
C PRO A 178 17.04 10.54 -9.10
N GLY A 179 18.24 10.74 -8.55
CA GLY A 179 19.01 11.98 -8.69
C GLY A 179 18.39 13.22 -8.03
N SER A 180 17.28 13.09 -7.30
CA SER A 180 16.60 14.21 -6.64
C SER A 180 15.90 13.78 -5.34
N GLY A 181 16.21 14.48 -4.26
CA GLY A 181 15.47 14.39 -3.00
C GLY A 181 15.08 15.75 -2.45
N LEU A 182 14.17 15.75 -1.49
CA LEU A 182 13.67 16.94 -0.82
C LEU A 182 13.98 16.89 0.67
N TYR A 183 14.45 18.01 1.22
CA TYR A 183 14.64 18.22 2.64
C TYR A 183 13.68 19.31 3.12
N PHE A 184 12.82 18.94 4.05
CA PHE A 184 11.85 19.83 4.68
C PHE A 184 12.33 20.21 6.07
N CYS A 185 12.35 21.50 6.37
CA CYS A 185 12.75 22.05 7.67
C CYS A 185 12.02 23.37 7.96
N SER A 186 12.33 24.00 9.09
CA SER A 186 11.74 25.30 9.48
C SER A 186 11.98 26.41 8.46
N ASP A 187 13.12 26.37 7.78
CA ASP A 187 13.60 27.47 6.93
C ASP A 187 13.11 27.36 5.48
N GLY A 188 12.44 26.25 5.15
CA GLY A 188 11.86 26.00 3.83
C GLY A 188 12.08 24.56 3.34
N VAL A 189 11.86 24.41 2.04
CA VAL A 189 12.07 23.16 1.30
C VAL A 189 13.29 23.29 0.40
N TYR A 190 14.14 22.28 0.45
CA TYR A 190 15.43 22.26 -0.22
C TYR A 190 15.51 21.02 -1.10
N ARG A 191 15.90 21.19 -2.36
CA ARG A 191 16.22 20.07 -3.23
C ARG A 191 17.68 19.69 -3.04
N PHE A 192 17.93 18.39 -2.98
CA PHE A 192 19.28 17.84 -2.97
C PHE A 192 19.44 16.83 -4.10
N LYS A 193 20.67 16.71 -4.61
CA LYS A 193 21.02 15.75 -5.65
C LYS A 193 21.92 14.66 -5.04
N PRO A 194 21.43 13.43 -4.87
CA PRO A 194 22.28 12.30 -4.53
C PRO A 194 23.19 11.92 -5.73
N PRO A 195 24.36 11.30 -5.50
CA PRO A 195 25.01 11.18 -4.19
C PRO A 195 25.54 12.55 -3.73
N MET A 196 25.21 12.90 -2.50
CA MET A 196 25.76 14.09 -1.84
C MET A 196 27.27 13.91 -1.58
N GLN A 197 28.08 14.94 -1.81
CA GLN A 197 29.51 14.90 -1.47
C GLN A 197 29.64 14.68 0.04
N THR A 198 30.60 13.85 0.48
CA THR A 198 30.73 13.31 1.85
C THR A 198 31.14 14.30 2.93
N ASP A 199 30.98 15.58 2.67
CA ASP A 199 31.72 16.62 3.36
C ASP A 199 30.83 17.19 4.45
N ARG A 200 30.83 16.48 5.58
CA ARG A 200 30.34 16.87 6.92
C ARG A 200 28.85 16.70 7.27
N TRP A 201 27.93 16.80 6.32
CA TRP A 201 26.49 16.75 6.64
C TRP A 201 26.03 15.48 7.36
N GLN A 202 26.64 14.34 7.05
CA GLN A 202 26.33 13.06 7.69
C GLN A 202 26.55 13.07 9.21
N TYR A 203 27.47 13.91 9.71
CA TYR A 203 27.75 14.04 11.14
C TYR A 203 26.73 14.93 11.87
N GLU A 204 26.00 15.77 11.14
CA GLU A 204 24.92 16.58 11.70
C GLU A 204 23.61 15.77 11.80
N LEU A 205 23.51 14.63 11.11
CA LEU A 205 22.38 13.73 11.21
C LEU A 205 22.38 12.97 12.54
N THR A 206 21.17 12.75 13.05
CA THR A 206 20.90 12.07 14.31
C THR A 206 19.83 11.00 14.11
N LYS A 207 19.60 10.17 15.14
CA LYS A 207 18.51 9.18 15.13
C LYS A 207 17.11 9.80 15.16
N LYS A 208 16.98 11.11 15.44
CA LYS A 208 15.71 11.85 15.42
C LYS A 208 15.32 12.29 14.00
N ASP A 209 16.32 12.43 13.12
CA ASP A 209 16.10 12.73 11.71
C ASP A 209 15.49 11.51 11.02
N VAL A 210 14.54 11.77 10.12
CA VAL A 210 13.81 10.74 9.39
C VAL A 210 13.92 11.02 7.90
N MET A 211 14.24 9.97 7.15
CA MET A 211 14.14 9.91 5.71
C MET A 211 13.00 9.00 5.32
N LEU A 212 12.06 9.53 4.55
CA LEU A 212 10.99 8.80 3.90
C LEU A 212 11.50 8.41 2.52
N PHE A 213 11.55 7.10 2.26
CA PHE A 213 12.09 6.56 1.03
C PHE A 213 11.01 5.78 0.30
N ASP A 214 10.61 6.29 -0.87
CA ASP A 214 9.64 5.65 -1.74
C ASP A 214 10.37 5.04 -2.94
N PRO A 215 10.63 3.71 -2.95
CA PRO A 215 11.40 3.07 -4.00
C PRO A 215 10.57 2.95 -5.28
N GLY A 216 11.09 3.55 -6.36
CA GLY A 216 10.62 3.30 -7.72
C GLY A 216 11.34 2.12 -8.38
N ARG A 217 10.99 1.82 -9.63
CA ARG A 217 11.72 0.85 -10.47
C ARG A 217 13.13 1.33 -10.74
N GLU A 218 13.27 2.64 -10.99
CA GLU A 218 14.55 3.31 -11.24
C GLU A 218 15.31 3.63 -9.95
N LEU A 219 14.63 3.58 -8.80
CA LEU A 219 15.19 3.88 -7.48
C LEU A 219 14.96 2.74 -6.49
N PRO A 220 15.55 1.54 -6.70
CA PRO A 220 15.33 0.40 -5.82
C PRO A 220 15.98 0.57 -4.44
N THR A 221 16.97 1.47 -4.31
CA THR A 221 17.75 1.66 -3.09
C THR A 221 18.02 3.15 -2.85
N PRO A 222 18.13 3.61 -1.59
CA PRO A 222 18.52 4.99 -1.31
C PRO A 222 19.88 5.31 -1.93
N GLU A 223 19.94 6.29 -2.83
CA GLU A 223 21.16 6.73 -3.51
C GLU A 223 22.15 7.40 -2.56
N GLY A 224 23.43 7.06 -2.69
CA GLY A 224 24.50 7.67 -1.91
C GLY A 224 24.68 7.05 -0.53
N HIS A 225 25.24 7.84 0.39
CA HIS A 225 25.74 7.32 1.67
C HIS A 225 24.71 7.31 2.81
N TRP A 226 23.41 7.57 2.55
CA TRP A 226 22.35 7.61 3.58
C TRP A 226 22.35 6.37 4.48
N VAL A 227 22.60 5.21 3.89
CA VAL A 227 22.64 3.91 4.56
C VAL A 227 23.73 3.80 5.64
N TYR A 228 24.75 4.65 5.57
CA TYR A 228 25.86 4.72 6.54
C TYR A 228 25.67 5.82 7.60
N THR A 229 24.60 6.61 7.50
CA THR A 229 24.30 7.69 8.44
C THR A 229 23.45 7.18 9.62
N PRO A 230 23.39 7.92 10.75
CA PRO A 230 22.53 7.56 11.86
C PRO A 230 21.02 7.84 11.63
N ILE A 231 20.64 8.37 10.46
CA ILE A 231 19.24 8.69 10.13
C ILE A 231 18.35 7.45 10.17
N ARG A 232 17.08 7.64 10.55
CA ARG A 232 16.07 6.59 10.41
C ARG A 232 15.46 6.64 9.02
N ILE A 233 15.62 5.57 8.25
CA ILE A 233 14.99 5.43 6.93
C ILE A 233 13.69 4.63 7.09
N ILE A 234 12.57 5.24 6.72
CA ILE A 234 11.27 4.60 6.62
C ILE A 234 11.00 4.37 5.15
N GLN A 235 10.93 3.11 4.75
CA GLN A 235 10.75 2.71 3.36
C GLN A 235 9.34 2.11 3.17
N SER A 236 8.59 2.60 2.17
CA SER A 236 7.51 1.83 1.56
C SER A 236 8.15 0.75 0.69
N ALA A 237 7.79 -0.51 0.84
CA ALA A 237 8.37 -1.55 -0.02
C ALA A 237 7.32 -2.56 -0.45
N SER A 238 7.41 -2.93 -1.73
CA SER A 238 6.89 -4.20 -2.20
C SER A 238 7.79 -5.32 -1.65
N PRO A 239 7.27 -6.53 -1.42
CA PRO A 239 8.09 -7.65 -0.98
C PRO A 239 8.90 -8.26 -2.14
N ARG A 240 9.52 -7.41 -2.97
CA ARG A 240 10.46 -7.81 -4.02
C ARG A 240 11.87 -7.79 -3.44
N GLU A 241 12.68 -8.79 -3.80
CA GLU A 241 14.03 -8.98 -3.28
C GLU A 241 14.90 -7.75 -3.55
N ASN A 242 14.86 -7.24 -4.78
CA ASN A 242 15.66 -6.09 -5.22
C ASN A 242 15.40 -4.80 -4.41
N GLN A 243 14.17 -4.56 -3.95
CA GLN A 243 13.82 -3.39 -3.13
C GLN A 243 14.29 -3.53 -1.68
N LEU A 244 14.60 -4.75 -1.23
CA LEU A 244 14.99 -5.08 0.14
C LEU A 244 16.46 -5.52 0.28
N ASP A 245 17.24 -5.46 -0.81
CA ASP A 245 18.63 -5.92 -0.94
C ASP A 245 19.69 -4.95 -0.41
N TRP A 246 19.52 -3.63 -0.62
CA TRP A 246 20.05 -2.67 0.37
C TRP A 246 19.38 -3.00 1.71
N ALA A 247 19.63 -2.38 2.84
CA ALA A 247 19.02 -2.87 4.08
C ALA A 247 19.56 -4.27 4.49
N ARG A 248 19.55 -5.36 3.67
CA ARG A 248 20.10 -6.68 4.04
C ARG A 248 21.60 -6.56 4.27
N LYS A 249 22.21 -5.60 3.56
CA LYS A 249 23.59 -5.15 3.72
C LYS A 249 23.84 -4.32 4.99
N LEU A 250 22.81 -3.90 5.73
CA LEU A 250 22.99 -3.16 6.98
C LEU A 250 23.32 -4.10 8.12
N ALA A 251 24.29 -3.71 8.95
CA ALA A 251 24.64 -4.42 10.18
C ALA A 251 23.58 -4.35 11.29
N ARG A 252 22.51 -3.54 11.12
CA ARG A 252 21.49 -3.28 12.14
C ARG A 252 20.23 -4.11 11.89
N PRO A 253 19.53 -4.54 12.96
CA PRO A 253 18.24 -5.20 12.84
C PRO A 253 17.25 -4.26 12.16
N LYS A 254 16.54 -4.78 11.17
CA LYS A 254 15.45 -4.08 10.51
C LYS A 254 14.14 -4.45 11.17
N LEU A 255 13.26 -3.46 11.31
CA LEU A 255 11.87 -3.69 11.63
C LEU A 255 11.08 -3.72 10.32
N ARG A 256 10.30 -4.78 10.14
CA ARG A 256 9.36 -4.92 9.02
C ARG A 256 7.96 -4.85 9.59
N TRP A 257 7.13 -4.01 8.99
CA TRP A 257 5.71 -3.96 9.29
C TRP A 257 4.89 -4.15 8.03
N PHE A 258 3.78 -4.84 8.21
CA PHE A 258 2.77 -5.05 7.21
C PHE A 258 1.60 -4.13 7.52
N MET A 259 1.04 -3.58 6.44
CA MET A 259 -0.21 -2.84 6.47
C MET A 259 -1.33 -3.75 6.01
N ARG A 260 -2.54 -3.49 6.48
CA ARG A 260 -3.72 -4.02 5.80
C ARG A 260 -3.85 -3.38 4.41
N PRO A 261 -4.43 -4.09 3.44
CA PRO A 261 -4.75 -3.48 2.15
C PRO A 261 -5.79 -2.36 2.32
N MET A 262 -5.87 -1.50 1.31
CA MET A 262 -6.95 -0.54 1.20
C MET A 262 -8.31 -1.25 1.11
N SER A 263 -9.29 -0.81 1.89
CA SER A 263 -10.70 -1.20 1.70
C SER A 263 -11.22 -0.73 0.34
N LEU A 264 -12.34 -1.28 -0.15
CA LEU A 264 -12.93 -0.81 -1.41
C LEU A 264 -13.27 0.69 -1.36
N LYS A 265 -13.75 1.20 -0.22
CA LYS A 265 -14.02 2.63 -0.05
C LYS A 265 -12.73 3.46 -0.14
N GLU A 266 -11.68 3.01 0.54
CA GLU A 266 -10.33 3.60 0.47
C GLU A 266 -9.82 3.66 -0.97
N PHE A 267 -10.01 2.55 -1.68
CA PHE A 267 -9.58 2.35 -3.04
C PHE A 267 -10.32 3.22 -4.06
N LEU A 268 -11.65 3.33 -3.96
CA LEU A 268 -12.44 4.21 -4.83
C LEU A 268 -12.18 5.69 -4.54
N LEU A 269 -11.97 6.04 -3.27
CA LEU A 269 -11.68 7.42 -2.87
C LEU A 269 -10.28 7.85 -3.32
N ALA A 270 -9.28 6.99 -3.21
CA ALA A 270 -7.95 7.26 -3.73
C ALA A 270 -7.92 7.35 -5.27
N ALA A 271 -8.90 6.74 -5.96
CA ALA A 271 -9.05 6.86 -7.41
C ALA A 271 -9.44 8.27 -7.85
N THR A 272 -10.18 9.03 -7.03
CA THR A 272 -10.56 10.41 -7.35
C THR A 272 -9.38 11.40 -7.29
N LEU A 273 -8.22 10.91 -6.84
CA LEU A 273 -6.97 11.69 -6.76
C LEU A 273 -6.06 11.46 -7.96
N GLN A 274 -6.40 10.50 -8.80
CA GLN A 274 -5.63 10.19 -10.00
C GLN A 274 -5.92 11.26 -11.06
N GLU A 275 -4.92 11.55 -11.89
CA GLU A 275 -5.10 12.46 -13.03
C GLU A 275 -6.01 11.85 -14.09
N SER A 276 -5.79 10.57 -14.38
CA SER A 276 -6.77 9.74 -15.08
C SER A 276 -7.99 9.57 -14.17
N HIS A 277 -9.20 9.62 -14.73
CA HIS A 277 -10.44 9.44 -13.96
C HIS A 277 -10.96 8.01 -14.21
N PRO A 278 -10.38 6.96 -13.58
CA PRO A 278 -10.77 5.59 -13.84
C PRO A 278 -12.25 5.34 -13.50
N ASN A 279 -12.90 4.53 -14.33
CA ASN A 279 -14.30 4.21 -14.23
C ASN A 279 -14.61 3.48 -12.90
N PRO A 280 -15.49 4.03 -12.04
CA PRO A 280 -15.79 3.42 -10.74
C PRO A 280 -16.39 2.01 -10.82
N GLY A 281 -17.16 1.71 -11.87
CA GLY A 281 -17.72 0.38 -12.11
C GLY A 281 -16.63 -0.65 -12.42
N LEU A 282 -15.68 -0.28 -13.30
CA LEU A 282 -14.52 -1.11 -13.59
C LEU A 282 -13.62 -1.28 -12.37
N LEU A 283 -13.41 -0.23 -11.55
CA LEU A 283 -12.64 -0.33 -10.32
C LEU A 283 -13.24 -1.31 -9.31
N ARG A 284 -14.57 -1.37 -9.19
CA ARG A 284 -15.25 -2.35 -8.33
C ARG A 284 -15.06 -3.77 -8.84
N ALA A 285 -15.21 -3.98 -10.15
CA ALA A 285 -14.96 -5.28 -10.78
C ALA A 285 -13.49 -5.68 -10.57
N PHE A 286 -12.56 -4.76 -10.83
CA PHE A 286 -11.14 -4.96 -10.61
C PHE A 286 -10.84 -5.34 -9.16
N TYR A 287 -11.39 -4.60 -8.19
CA TYR A 287 -11.15 -4.87 -6.77
C TYR A 287 -11.67 -6.25 -6.37
N ARG A 288 -12.82 -6.68 -6.89
CA ARG A 288 -13.35 -8.03 -6.66
C ARG A 288 -12.46 -9.10 -7.30
N ASP A 289 -12.04 -8.90 -8.54
CA ASP A 289 -11.41 -9.94 -9.35
C ASP A 289 -9.88 -10.01 -9.12
N PHE A 290 -9.23 -8.88 -8.86
CA PHE A 290 -7.79 -8.73 -8.75
C PHE A 290 -7.34 -8.11 -7.41
N GLY A 291 -8.30 -7.77 -6.53
CA GLY A 291 -8.04 -7.23 -5.21
C GLY A 291 -7.56 -5.78 -5.17
N PRO A 292 -6.98 -5.36 -4.03
CA PRO A 292 -6.63 -3.97 -3.73
C PRO A 292 -5.33 -3.49 -4.40
N ASN A 293 -5.10 -3.85 -5.66
CA ASN A 293 -3.94 -3.40 -6.44
C ASN A 293 -4.24 -2.07 -7.14
N ALA A 294 -4.15 -0.97 -6.36
CA ALA A 294 -4.49 0.37 -6.82
C ALA A 294 -3.71 0.79 -8.08
N ARG A 295 -2.41 0.49 -8.13
CA ARG A 295 -1.54 0.80 -9.27
C ARG A 295 -2.07 0.22 -10.58
N ALA A 296 -2.28 -1.09 -10.61
CA ALA A 296 -2.78 -1.74 -11.82
C ALA A 296 -4.21 -1.31 -12.16
N ALA A 297 -5.05 -1.09 -11.14
CA ALA A 297 -6.44 -0.73 -11.34
C ALA A 297 -6.61 0.67 -11.92
N TYR A 298 -5.89 1.67 -11.43
CA TYR A 298 -6.06 3.06 -11.88
C TYR A 298 -5.58 3.28 -13.31
N VAL A 299 -4.68 2.42 -13.79
CA VAL A 299 -4.25 2.37 -15.19
C VAL A 299 -5.22 1.57 -16.05
N ALA A 300 -5.61 0.37 -15.61
CA ALA A 300 -6.43 -0.55 -16.41
C ALA A 300 -7.91 -0.13 -16.48
N CYS A 301 -8.43 0.57 -15.47
CA CYS A 301 -9.85 0.89 -15.35
C CYS A 301 -10.21 2.25 -15.96
N VAL A 302 -9.30 2.92 -16.70
CA VAL A 302 -9.61 4.16 -17.43
C VAL A 302 -10.57 3.86 -18.57
N HIS A 303 -10.28 2.83 -19.37
CA HIS A 303 -11.11 2.42 -20.50
C HIS A 303 -11.45 0.92 -20.44
N PRO A 304 -12.65 0.50 -20.88
CA PRO A 304 -13.03 -0.92 -20.90
C PRO A 304 -12.07 -1.81 -21.68
N LEU A 305 -11.46 -1.30 -22.76
CA LEU A 305 -10.48 -2.03 -23.56
C LEU A 305 -9.19 -2.31 -22.77
N ASP A 306 -8.68 -1.32 -22.02
CA ASP A 306 -7.50 -1.49 -21.18
C ASP A 306 -7.75 -2.53 -20.07
N TYR A 307 -8.95 -2.50 -19.48
CA TYR A 307 -9.34 -3.47 -18.46
C TYR A 307 -9.38 -4.90 -19.05
N TRP A 308 -9.96 -5.06 -20.23
CA TRP A 308 -9.97 -6.34 -20.92
C TRP A 308 -8.57 -6.84 -21.28
N LEU A 309 -7.69 -5.95 -21.76
CA LEU A 309 -6.28 -6.29 -22.04
C LEU A 309 -5.55 -6.74 -20.78
N TYR A 310 -5.80 -6.07 -19.64
CA TYR A 310 -5.25 -6.46 -18.35
C TYR A 310 -5.70 -7.85 -17.92
N ILE A 311 -7.00 -8.17 -18.05
CA ILE A 311 -7.52 -9.52 -17.76
C ILE A 311 -6.75 -10.55 -18.58
N ARG A 312 -6.63 -10.34 -19.90
CA ARG A 312 -5.94 -11.26 -20.81
C ARG A 312 -4.46 -11.40 -20.49
N GLU A 313 -3.80 -10.33 -20.07
CA GLU A 313 -2.40 -10.36 -19.64
C GLU A 313 -2.24 -11.23 -18.39
N VAL A 314 -3.11 -11.08 -17.39
CA VAL A 314 -3.05 -11.86 -16.15
C VAL A 314 -3.38 -13.33 -16.41
N GLU A 315 -4.41 -13.64 -17.19
CA GLU A 315 -4.73 -14.99 -17.65
C GLU A 315 -3.55 -15.62 -18.40
N GLY A 316 -2.94 -14.88 -19.33
CA GLY A 316 -1.77 -15.31 -20.07
C GLY A 316 -0.58 -15.62 -19.15
N LYS A 317 -0.33 -14.78 -18.15
CA LYS A 317 0.73 -15.02 -17.15
C LYS A 317 0.48 -16.27 -16.31
N ILE A 318 -0.78 -16.52 -15.91
CA ILE A 318 -1.15 -17.68 -15.10
C ILE A 318 -1.06 -18.97 -15.90
N THR A 319 -1.47 -18.96 -17.17
CA THR A 319 -1.38 -20.14 -18.05
C THR A 319 0.05 -20.57 -18.34
N ILE A 320 0.99 -19.62 -18.42
CA ILE A 320 2.42 -19.89 -18.61
C ILE A 320 3.09 -20.33 -17.30
N PHE A 321 2.49 -20.02 -16.15
CA PHE A 321 3.08 -20.28 -14.84
C PHE A 321 3.18 -21.77 -14.56
N SER A 322 4.41 -22.29 -14.42
CA SER A 322 4.61 -23.71 -14.15
C SER A 322 4.23 -24.07 -12.71
N SER A 323 3.89 -25.34 -12.47
CA SER A 323 3.61 -25.84 -11.12
C SER A 323 4.77 -25.61 -10.16
N ASP A 324 6.01 -25.75 -10.64
CA ASP A 324 7.21 -25.50 -9.85
C ASP A 324 7.43 -24.02 -9.58
N GLN A 325 7.08 -23.13 -10.51
CA GLN A 325 7.11 -21.68 -10.27
C GLN A 325 6.06 -21.28 -9.24
N LEU A 326 4.85 -21.84 -9.31
CA LEU A 326 3.81 -21.62 -8.31
C LEU A 326 4.27 -22.11 -6.93
N ARG A 327 4.78 -23.34 -6.87
CA ARG A 327 5.33 -23.94 -5.65
C ARG A 327 6.49 -23.13 -5.07
N SER A 328 7.45 -22.74 -5.90
CA SER A 328 8.59 -21.89 -5.50
C SER A 328 8.11 -20.53 -5.02
N THR A 329 7.15 -19.93 -5.70
CA THR A 329 6.55 -18.64 -5.30
C THR A 329 5.87 -18.74 -3.93
N PHE A 330 5.25 -19.89 -3.62
CA PHE A 330 4.68 -20.14 -2.29
C PHE A 330 5.74 -20.30 -1.20
N TYR A 331 6.76 -21.13 -1.42
CA TYR A 331 7.84 -21.33 -0.45
C TYR A 331 8.65 -20.04 -0.24
N SER A 332 8.89 -19.29 -1.31
CA SER A 332 9.51 -17.96 -1.25
C SER A 332 8.60 -16.93 -0.60
N GLY A 333 7.28 -17.12 -0.63
CA GLY A 333 6.31 -16.24 0.03
C GLY A 333 6.43 -16.21 1.56
N ALA A 334 6.78 -17.35 2.18
CA ALA A 334 7.16 -17.40 3.60
C ALA A 334 8.42 -16.55 3.89
N GLY A 335 9.31 -16.42 2.89
CA GLY A 335 10.50 -15.56 2.93
C GLY A 335 10.30 -14.13 2.41
N LEU A 336 9.12 -13.79 1.86
CA LEU A 336 8.84 -12.57 1.10
C LEU A 336 9.79 -12.35 -0.10
N GLY A 337 10.22 -13.43 -0.76
CA GLY A 337 11.04 -13.40 -1.97
C GLY A 337 10.18 -13.39 -3.23
N TYR A 338 9.35 -12.36 -3.41
CA TYR A 338 8.40 -12.31 -4.52
C TYR A 338 8.99 -11.56 -5.72
N ASP A 339 9.92 -12.21 -6.42
CA ASP A 339 10.59 -11.62 -7.59
C ASP A 339 9.86 -11.84 -8.91
N ASN A 340 8.92 -12.79 -8.93
CA ASN A 340 8.12 -13.04 -10.11
C ASN A 340 7.02 -11.98 -10.25
N THR A 341 6.98 -11.32 -11.40
CA THR A 341 5.99 -10.28 -11.79
C THR A 341 4.54 -10.75 -11.63
N VAL A 342 4.30 -12.06 -11.72
CA VAL A 342 2.98 -12.68 -11.59
C VAL A 342 2.53 -12.76 -10.13
N THR A 343 3.46 -12.86 -9.18
CA THR A 343 3.14 -13.08 -7.77
C THR A 343 2.22 -12.00 -7.22
N CYS A 344 2.55 -10.72 -7.47
CA CYS A 344 1.80 -9.59 -6.92
C CYS A 344 0.39 -9.48 -7.52
N SER A 345 0.11 -10.18 -8.63
CA SER A 345 -1.21 -10.28 -9.25
C SER A 345 -2.03 -11.47 -8.73
N VAL A 346 -1.38 -12.49 -8.18
CA VAL A 346 -2.06 -13.72 -7.71
C VAL A 346 -2.19 -13.74 -6.19
N PHE A 347 -1.21 -13.21 -5.48
CA PHE A 347 -1.13 -13.28 -4.02
C PHE A 347 -1.16 -11.90 -3.36
N LEU A 348 -1.86 -11.84 -2.24
CA LEU A 348 -1.91 -10.70 -1.36
C LEU A 348 -1.10 -10.97 -0.10
N VAL A 349 -0.20 -10.04 0.24
CA VAL A 349 0.48 -10.01 1.55
C VAL A 349 -0.17 -8.92 2.40
N THR A 350 -0.67 -9.30 3.57
CA THR A 350 -1.36 -8.40 4.50
C THR A 350 -0.82 -8.55 5.92
N ALA A 351 -1.16 -7.61 6.80
CA ALA A 351 -0.84 -7.69 8.22
C ALA A 351 -1.51 -8.90 8.90
N GLY A 352 -0.72 -9.62 9.71
CA GLY A 352 -1.22 -10.67 10.58
C GLY A 352 -1.83 -10.12 11.87
N SER A 353 -1.85 -10.94 12.93
CA SER A 353 -2.35 -10.52 14.26
C SER A 353 -1.51 -9.39 14.88
N ARG A 354 -0.24 -9.31 14.50
CA ARG A 354 0.70 -8.24 14.82
C ARG A 354 1.26 -7.67 13.52
N ARG A 355 1.61 -6.38 13.51
CA ARG A 355 2.17 -5.73 12.30
C ARG A 355 3.51 -6.32 11.87
N SER A 356 4.25 -6.94 12.76
CA SER A 356 5.49 -7.66 12.44
C SER A 356 5.28 -9.02 11.80
N GLN A 357 4.04 -9.51 11.79
CA GLN A 357 3.64 -10.76 11.15
C GLN A 357 2.88 -10.45 9.86
N CYS A 358 3.03 -11.30 8.87
CA CYS A 358 2.22 -11.25 7.66
C CYS A 358 1.23 -12.41 7.60
N ARG A 359 0.23 -12.25 6.75
CA ARG A 359 -0.55 -13.33 6.17
C ARG A 359 -0.41 -13.22 4.67
N THR A 360 -0.39 -14.34 4.00
CA THR A 360 -0.34 -14.42 2.55
C THR A 360 -1.43 -15.34 2.06
N GLY A 361 -2.01 -15.02 0.92
CA GLY A 361 -3.00 -15.89 0.30
C GLY A 361 -3.37 -15.42 -1.09
N PHE A 362 -4.28 -16.12 -1.75
CA PHE A 362 -4.83 -15.65 -3.02
C PHE A 362 -5.42 -14.25 -2.84
N VAL A 363 -5.15 -13.37 -3.80
CA VAL A 363 -5.67 -12.01 -3.77
C VAL A 363 -7.20 -12.01 -3.92
N SER A 364 -7.73 -13.00 -4.64
CA SER A 364 -9.15 -13.17 -4.87
C SER A 364 -9.61 -14.61 -5.12
N ARG A 365 -10.91 -14.86 -4.94
CA ARG A 365 -11.58 -16.08 -5.40
C ARG A 365 -11.42 -16.27 -6.90
N TYR A 366 -11.58 -15.22 -7.71
CA TYR A 366 -11.35 -15.28 -9.15
C TYR A 366 -9.92 -15.75 -9.46
N MET A 367 -8.90 -15.21 -8.78
CA MET A 367 -7.52 -15.66 -8.97
C MET A 367 -7.29 -17.10 -8.51
N TYR A 368 -7.89 -17.48 -7.39
CA TYR A 368 -7.87 -18.85 -6.93
C TYR A 368 -8.51 -19.80 -7.95
N GLU A 369 -9.68 -19.47 -8.50
CA GLU A 369 -10.39 -20.28 -9.51
C GLU A 369 -9.61 -20.37 -10.82
N LEU A 370 -8.98 -19.26 -11.24
CA LEU A 370 -8.17 -19.21 -12.45
C LEU A 370 -6.92 -20.10 -12.31
N VAL A 371 -6.24 -20.04 -11.15
CA VAL A 371 -5.14 -20.96 -10.82
C VAL A 371 -5.67 -22.39 -10.72
N SER A 372 -6.73 -22.63 -9.95
CA SER A 372 -7.31 -23.96 -9.74
C SER A 372 -7.68 -24.63 -11.06
N THR A 373 -8.37 -23.93 -11.96
CA THR A 373 -8.76 -24.42 -13.30
C THR A 373 -7.56 -24.88 -14.12
N GLN A 374 -6.45 -24.13 -14.06
CA GLN A 374 -5.21 -24.50 -14.75
C GLN A 374 -4.62 -25.81 -14.19
N TYR A 375 -4.83 -26.10 -12.90
CA TYR A 375 -4.30 -27.27 -12.21
C TYR A 375 -5.31 -28.41 -12.00
N SER A 376 -6.59 -28.21 -12.33
CA SER A 376 -7.68 -29.20 -12.16
C SER A 376 -7.46 -30.53 -12.88
N SER A 377 -6.61 -30.55 -13.91
CA SER A 377 -6.21 -31.78 -14.59
C SER A 377 -5.35 -32.72 -13.74
N ASP A 378 -4.74 -32.22 -12.67
CA ASP A 378 -3.86 -32.97 -11.77
C ASP A 378 -4.32 -32.84 -10.31
N ARG A 379 -5.19 -33.77 -9.89
CA ARG A 379 -5.71 -33.85 -8.51
C ARG A 379 -4.60 -33.97 -7.46
N GLY A 380 -3.45 -34.56 -7.80
CA GLY A 380 -2.30 -34.66 -6.90
C GLY A 380 -1.77 -33.27 -6.52
N ARG A 381 -1.69 -32.36 -7.50
CA ARG A 381 -1.19 -30.99 -7.27
C ARG A 381 -2.07 -30.15 -6.35
N ILE A 382 -3.40 -30.30 -6.44
CA ILE A 382 -4.34 -29.59 -5.57
C ILE A 382 -4.15 -30.04 -4.10
N ILE A 383 -3.98 -31.35 -3.89
CA ILE A 383 -3.70 -31.91 -2.56
C ILE A 383 -2.35 -31.42 -2.04
N ASP A 384 -1.32 -31.42 -2.89
CA ASP A 384 0.00 -30.89 -2.53
C ASP A 384 -0.08 -29.41 -2.16
N MET A 385 -0.80 -28.59 -2.92
CA MET A 385 -1.05 -27.18 -2.60
C MET A 385 -1.76 -27.01 -1.27
N PHE A 386 -2.77 -27.84 -0.97
CA PHE A 386 -3.46 -27.80 0.31
C PHE A 386 -2.50 -28.06 1.47
N PHE A 387 -1.71 -29.14 1.40
CA PHE A 387 -0.75 -29.46 2.44
C PHE A 387 0.31 -28.38 2.59
N MET A 388 0.78 -27.80 1.49
CA MET A 388 1.70 -26.66 1.52
C MET A 388 1.12 -25.48 2.29
N PHE A 389 -0.10 -25.06 1.95
CA PHE A 389 -0.73 -23.92 2.61
C PHE A 389 -1.10 -24.20 4.07
N HIS A 390 -1.39 -25.45 4.40
CA HIS A 390 -1.75 -25.86 5.75
C HIS A 390 -0.54 -25.95 6.70
N GLN A 391 0.68 -26.10 6.17
CA GLN A 391 1.89 -26.15 7.00
C GLN A 391 2.29 -24.79 7.58
N ASP A 392 1.97 -23.69 6.90
CA ASP A 392 2.30 -22.33 7.36
C ASP A 392 1.05 -21.56 7.78
N ALA A 393 1.03 -21.13 9.05
CA ALA A 393 -0.05 -20.33 9.63
C ALA A 393 -0.31 -19.01 8.88
N THR A 394 0.70 -18.47 8.19
CA THR A 394 0.55 -17.27 7.36
C THR A 394 -0.29 -17.53 6.11
N THR A 395 -0.40 -18.78 5.65
CA THR A 395 -1.08 -19.17 4.40
C THR A 395 -2.33 -20.02 4.58
N HIS A 396 -2.73 -20.29 5.82
CA HIS A 396 -3.91 -21.11 6.16
C HIS A 396 -5.20 -20.67 5.45
N ALA A 397 -5.38 -19.38 5.17
CA ALA A 397 -6.56 -18.89 4.43
C ALA A 397 -6.67 -19.53 3.04
N SER A 398 -5.56 -19.68 2.33
CA SER A 398 -5.54 -20.34 1.01
C SER A 398 -5.82 -21.84 1.09
N ALA A 399 -5.37 -22.51 2.16
CA ALA A 399 -5.72 -23.91 2.42
C ALA A 399 -7.24 -24.06 2.60
N GLY A 400 -7.88 -23.07 3.23
CA GLY A 400 -9.33 -23.00 3.40
C GLY A 400 -10.08 -23.06 2.07
N TYR A 401 -9.72 -22.22 1.10
CA TYR A 401 -10.38 -22.21 -0.23
C TYR A 401 -10.28 -23.56 -0.94
N LEU A 402 -9.07 -24.16 -0.94
CA LEU A 402 -8.86 -25.48 -1.53
C LEU A 402 -9.70 -26.55 -0.83
N PHE A 403 -9.78 -26.49 0.50
CA PHE A 403 -10.57 -27.43 1.28
C PHE A 403 -12.06 -27.27 0.99
N GLU A 404 -12.59 -26.05 0.99
CA GLU A 404 -14.00 -25.78 0.72
C GLU A 404 -14.41 -26.26 -0.67
N ASP A 405 -13.66 -25.92 -1.71
CA ASP A 405 -13.91 -26.38 -3.07
C ASP A 405 -13.85 -27.90 -3.18
N PHE A 406 -12.84 -28.51 -2.56
CA PHE A 406 -12.71 -29.97 -2.54
C PHE A 406 -13.90 -30.64 -1.85
N MET A 407 -14.35 -30.07 -0.73
CA MET A 407 -15.52 -30.55 0.00
C MET A 407 -16.80 -30.35 -0.79
N HIS A 408 -16.99 -29.22 -1.48
CA HIS A 408 -18.13 -29.00 -2.37
C HIS A 408 -18.19 -30.06 -3.47
N GLN A 409 -17.07 -30.34 -4.14
CA GLN A 409 -17.02 -31.38 -5.18
C GLN A 409 -17.32 -32.79 -4.64
N ILE A 410 -16.86 -33.09 -3.42
CA ILE A 410 -17.11 -34.35 -2.72
C ILE A 410 -18.59 -34.48 -2.33
N LEU A 411 -19.18 -33.41 -1.79
CA LEU A 411 -20.56 -33.39 -1.35
C LEU A 411 -21.54 -33.44 -2.54
N GLU A 412 -21.27 -32.69 -3.61
CA GLU A 412 -22.08 -32.73 -4.85
C GLU A 412 -22.12 -34.12 -5.49
N LYS A 413 -21.00 -34.85 -5.43
CA LYS A 413 -20.90 -36.21 -5.99
C LYS A 413 -21.43 -37.29 -5.04
N GLY A 414 -21.90 -36.92 -3.85
CA GLY A 414 -22.42 -37.86 -2.86
C GLY A 414 -21.32 -38.74 -2.26
N ALA A 415 -20.36 -38.16 -1.56
CA ALA A 415 -19.34 -38.94 -0.85
C ALA A 415 -19.81 -39.46 0.51
N CYS A 416 -19.39 -40.68 0.83
CA CYS A 416 -19.49 -41.23 2.18
C CYS A 416 -18.21 -40.82 2.95
N LEU A 417 -18.31 -39.76 3.76
CA LEU A 417 -17.22 -39.32 4.63
C LEU A 417 -17.30 -40.06 5.97
N GLU A 418 -16.21 -40.70 6.38
CA GLU A 418 -16.10 -41.35 7.69
C GLU A 418 -15.85 -40.28 8.77
N MET A 419 -16.92 -39.68 9.27
CA MET A 419 -16.85 -38.62 10.25
C MET A 419 -16.38 -39.14 11.62
N ARG A 420 -15.29 -38.57 12.15
CA ARG A 420 -14.77 -38.85 13.49
C ARG A 420 -15.10 -37.72 14.45
N ILE A 421 -15.44 -38.06 15.69
CA ILE A 421 -15.66 -37.07 16.75
C ILE A 421 -14.33 -36.36 17.04
N MET A 422 -14.34 -35.03 17.07
CA MET A 422 -13.15 -34.26 17.47
C MET A 422 -12.83 -34.50 18.95
N SER A 423 -11.61 -34.95 19.21
CA SER A 423 -11.06 -35.11 20.57
C SER A 423 -11.12 -33.79 21.33
N GLY A 424 -11.75 -33.78 22.51
CA GLY A 424 -11.93 -32.60 23.36
C GLY A 424 -13.33 -32.00 23.35
N THR A 425 -14.24 -32.49 22.49
CA THR A 425 -15.68 -32.20 22.61
C THR A 425 -16.31 -33.18 23.60
N GLU A 426 -16.03 -32.98 24.90
CA GLU A 426 -16.58 -33.85 25.94
C GLU A 426 -18.11 -33.82 25.98
N THR A 427 -18.67 -35.03 26.00
CA THR A 427 -20.08 -35.39 25.99
C THR A 427 -20.78 -34.98 27.28
N GLY A 428 -21.48 -33.86 27.24
CA GLY A 428 -22.47 -33.47 28.25
C GLY A 428 -23.82 -33.21 27.59
N LYS A 429 -24.93 -33.59 28.24
CA LYS A 429 -26.29 -33.30 27.76
C LYS A 429 -26.41 -31.81 27.41
N GLY A 430 -26.66 -31.51 26.12
CA GLY A 430 -26.81 -30.14 25.61
C GLY A 430 -25.57 -29.51 24.96
N LYS A 431 -24.44 -30.24 24.81
CA LYS A 431 -23.27 -29.74 24.06
C LYS A 431 -23.28 -30.25 22.61
N ASN A 432 -23.02 -29.35 21.66
CA ASN A 432 -22.86 -29.66 20.25
C ASN A 432 -21.62 -30.57 20.04
N VAL A 433 -21.83 -31.76 19.49
CA VAL A 433 -20.74 -32.65 19.07
C VAL A 433 -20.21 -32.14 17.74
N ILE A 434 -18.92 -31.85 17.68
CA ILE A 434 -18.26 -31.40 16.45
C ILE A 434 -17.58 -32.61 15.83
N PHE A 435 -17.96 -32.90 14.59
CA PHE A 435 -17.37 -33.97 13.79
C PHE A 435 -16.32 -33.39 12.85
N ARG A 436 -15.24 -34.13 12.65
CA ARG A 436 -14.25 -33.89 11.59
C ARG A 436 -14.29 -35.04 10.59
N PRO A 437 -14.16 -34.78 9.28
CA PRO A 437 -14.01 -35.82 8.28
C PRO A 437 -12.70 -36.61 8.43
#